data_AF-A0A376VKP3-F1
#
_entry.id   AF-A0A376VKP3-F1
#
_cell.length_a   1.000
_cell.length_b   1.000
_cell.length_c   1.000
_cell.angle_alpha   90.00
_cell.angle_beta   90.00
_cell.angle_gamma   90.00
#
_symmetry.space_group_name_H-M   'P 1'
#
loop_
_entity.id
_entity.type
_entity.pdbx_description
1 polymer ?
#
loop_
_entity_poly.entity_id
_entity_poly.type
_entity_poly.pdbx_seq_one_letter_code
_entity_poly.pdbx_strand_id
1 'polypeptide(L)'
;MDFSLDFSGLADIARDLETLSRAENNKVLRDATRAGAEVMRDAVVERAPERTGKLKKNVVVLTQRSKRRGEIISGVHIRGRNPAKPETVITA
;
A
#
# COMPACT_ATOMS: atom_id res chain seq x y z
N MET A 1 -49.62 -25.16 -0.92
CA MET A 1 -48.21 -25.37 -0.55
C MET A 1 -47.55 -24.01 -0.64
N ASP A 2 -47.20 -23.42 0.51
CA ASP A 2 -46.41 -22.19 0.56
C ASP A 2 -44.96 -22.54 0.30
N PHE A 3 -44.43 -22.13 -0.85
CA PHE A 3 -43.01 -22.22 -1.14
C PHE A 3 -42.32 -21.01 -0.52
N SER A 4 -41.96 -21.13 0.76
CA SER A 4 -41.06 -20.21 1.43
C SER A 4 -39.67 -20.33 0.79
N LEU A 5 -39.42 -19.52 -0.25
CA LEU A 5 -38.10 -19.38 -0.86
C LEU A 5 -37.19 -18.59 0.08
N ASP A 6 -36.15 -19.25 0.60
CA ASP A 6 -35.15 -18.63 1.47
C ASP A 6 -34.06 -17.94 0.64
N PHE A 7 -34.05 -16.60 0.65
CA PHE A 7 -33.07 -15.76 -0.05
C PHE A 7 -31.92 -15.29 0.86
N SER A 8 -31.86 -15.75 2.11
CA SER A 8 -30.80 -15.36 3.06
C SER A 8 -29.40 -15.71 2.54
N GLY A 9 -29.23 -16.88 1.92
CA GLY A 9 -27.95 -17.30 1.34
C GLY A 9 -27.44 -16.39 0.21
N LEU A 10 -28.33 -15.77 -0.57
CA LEU A 10 -27.92 -14.80 -1.60
C LEU A 10 -27.46 -13.47 -0.96
N ALA A 11 -28.10 -13.06 0.14
CA ALA A 11 -27.71 -11.87 0.88
C ALA A 11 -26.33 -12.01 1.54
N ASP A 12 -25.99 -13.21 2.02
CA ASP A 12 -24.67 -13.49 2.58
C ASP A 12 -23.58 -13.49 1.50
N ILE A 13 -23.84 -14.09 0.32
CA ILE A 13 -22.92 -14.02 -0.82
C ILE A 13 -22.67 -12.58 -1.27
N ALA A 14 -23.72 -11.75 -1.33
CA ALA A 14 -23.58 -10.34 -1.69
C ALA A 14 -22.67 -9.58 -0.70
N ARG A 15 -22.78 -9.88 0.61
CA ARG A 15 -21.95 -9.29 1.67
C ARG A 15 -20.48 -9.75 1.57
N ASP A 16 -20.26 -11.03 1.26
CA ASP A 16 -18.92 -11.58 1.08
C ASP A 16 -18.23 -10.99 -0.15
N LEU A 17 -18.96 -10.84 -1.26
CA LEU A 17 -18.46 -10.18 -2.46
C LEU A 17 -18.10 -8.70 -2.22
N GLU A 18 -18.91 -7.98 -1.43
CA GLU A 18 -18.60 -6.59 -1.08
C GLU A 18 -17.32 -6.51 -0.21
N THR A 19 -17.18 -7.41 0.76
CA THR A 19 -15.96 -7.52 1.58
C THR A 19 -14.74 -7.82 0.72
N LEU A 20 -14.85 -8.78 -0.19
CA LEU A 20 -13.78 -9.17 -1.09
C LEU A 20 -13.40 -8.03 -2.04
N SER A 21 -14.39 -7.36 -2.63
CA SER A 21 -14.18 -6.20 -3.50
C SER A 21 -13.38 -5.10 -2.82
N ARG A 22 -13.71 -4.78 -1.56
CA ARG A 22 -12.96 -3.80 -0.77
C ARG A 22 -11.55 -4.26 -0.44
N ALA A 23 -11.37 -5.54 -0.11
CA ALA A 23 -10.05 -6.09 0.20
C ALA A 23 -9.13 -6.06 -1.03
N GLU A 24 -9.63 -6.48 -2.19
CA GLU A 24 -8.90 -6.49 -3.44
C GLU A 24 -8.58 -5.08 -3.92
N ASN A 25 -9.52 -4.13 -3.81
CA ASN A 25 -9.26 -2.73 -4.15
C ASN A 25 -8.10 -2.15 -3.31
N ASN A 26 -8.11 -2.37 -1.99
CA ASN A 26 -7.01 -1.93 -1.12
C ASN A 26 -5.67 -2.60 -1.49
N LYS A 27 -5.70 -3.88 -1.89
CA LYS A 27 -4.48 -4.59 -2.31
C LYS A 27 -3.91 -3.99 -3.60
N VAL A 28 -4.76 -3.73 -4.61
CA VAL A 28 -4.35 -3.11 -5.88
C VAL A 28 -3.76 -1.72 -5.65
N LEU A 29 -4.43 -0.87 -4.85
CA LEU A 29 -3.91 0.46 -4.51
C LEU A 29 -2.56 0.37 -3.78
N ARG A 30 -2.39 -0.62 -2.89
CA ARG A 30 -1.15 -0.84 -2.16
C ARG A 30 -0.01 -1.21 -3.10
N ASP A 31 -0.26 -2.14 -4.01
CA ASP A 31 0.75 -2.64 -4.93
C ASP A 31 1.13 -1.56 -5.96
N ALA A 32 0.15 -0.79 -6.45
CA ALA A 32 0.37 0.32 -7.36
C ALA A 32 1.20 1.46 -6.72
N THR A 33 0.82 1.91 -5.52
CA THR A 33 1.57 2.96 -4.80
C THR A 33 2.97 2.49 -4.44
N ARG A 34 3.13 1.21 -4.07
CA ARG A 34 4.44 0.61 -3.81
C ARG A 34 5.30 0.60 -5.05
N ALA A 35 4.80 0.10 -6.19
CA ALA A 35 5.55 0.05 -7.44
C ALA A 35 6.07 1.44 -7.85
N GLY A 36 5.25 2.49 -7.71
CA GLY A 36 5.71 3.87 -7.93
C GLY A 36 6.85 4.27 -6.98
N ALA A 37 6.76 3.88 -5.70
CA ALA A 37 7.77 4.23 -4.71
C ALA A 37 9.08 3.46 -4.92
N GLU A 38 9.02 2.26 -5.51
CA GLU A 38 10.19 1.48 -5.90
C GLU A 38 10.99 2.16 -7.01
N VAL A 39 10.31 2.72 -8.02
CA VAL A 39 10.96 3.53 -9.07
C VAL A 39 11.69 4.74 -8.45
N MET A 40 11.06 5.41 -7.50
CA MET A 40 11.71 6.53 -6.78
C MET A 40 12.90 6.06 -5.93
N ARG A 41 12.78 4.93 -5.23
CA ARG A 41 13.89 4.35 -4.46
C ARG A 41 15.09 4.11 -5.35
N ASP A 42 14.89 3.53 -6.53
CA ASP A 42 15.98 3.19 -7.43
C ASP A 42 16.71 4.44 -7.94
N ALA A 43 15.95 5.48 -8.30
CA ALA A 43 16.53 6.78 -8.66
C ALA A 43 17.32 7.42 -7.49
N VAL A 44 16.85 7.26 -6.25
CA VAL A 44 17.55 7.75 -5.05
C VAL A 44 18.84 6.94 -4.81
N VAL A 45 18.80 5.62 -4.96
CA VAL A 45 19.96 4.74 -4.80
C VAL A 45 21.02 5.02 -5.85
N GLU A 46 20.63 5.24 -7.11
CA GLU A 46 21.55 5.57 -8.20
C GLU A 46 22.30 6.87 -7.93
N ARG A 47 21.57 7.92 -7.50
CA ARG A 47 22.12 9.26 -7.25
C ARG A 47 22.77 9.44 -5.88
N ALA A 48 22.65 8.46 -4.98
CA ALA A 48 23.15 8.60 -3.62
C ALA A 48 24.70 8.67 -3.58
N PRO A 49 25.29 9.66 -2.90
CA PRO A 49 26.74 9.79 -2.81
C PRO A 49 27.39 8.62 -2.07
N GLU A 50 28.50 8.13 -2.62
CA GLU A 50 29.23 7.00 -2.07
C GLU A 50 30.47 7.46 -1.31
N ARG A 51 30.37 7.45 0.03
CA ARG A 51 31.56 7.55 0.92
C ARG A 51 31.87 6.21 1.58
N THR A 52 30.84 5.54 2.09
CA THR A 52 30.94 4.25 2.80
C THR A 52 29.87 3.24 2.34
N GLY A 53 29.03 3.59 1.36
CA GLY A 53 27.90 2.77 0.89
C GLY A 53 26.72 2.65 1.87
N LYS A 54 26.84 3.14 3.12
CA LYS A 54 25.79 3.06 4.14
C LYS A 54 24.48 3.74 3.71
N LEU A 55 24.54 4.81 2.92
CA LEU A 55 23.33 5.51 2.46
C LEU A 55 22.50 4.63 1.53
N LYS A 56 23.10 4.09 0.47
CA LYS A 56 22.45 3.22 -0.52
C LYS A 56 21.76 2.01 0.13
N LYS A 57 22.44 1.36 1.09
CA LYS A 57 21.90 0.19 1.82
C LYS A 57 20.69 0.51 2.72
N ASN A 58 20.48 1.78 3.05
CA ASN A 58 19.43 2.21 3.98
C ASN A 58 18.23 2.86 3.28
N VAL A 59 18.28 3.07 1.97
CA VAL A 59 17.13 3.53 1.18
C VAL A 59 16.16 2.36 1.01
N VAL A 60 14.96 2.48 1.56
CA VAL A 60 13.91 1.45 1.51
C VAL A 60 12.57 2.07 1.13
N VAL A 61 11.65 1.25 0.61
CA VAL A 61 10.25 1.64 0.43
C VAL A 61 9.46 1.27 1.68
N LEU A 62 8.71 2.24 2.21
CA LEU A 62 7.81 2.06 3.33
C LEU A 62 6.37 2.34 2.88
N THR A 63 5.48 1.39 3.13
CA THR A 63 4.04 1.57 2.93
C THR A 63 3.36 1.73 4.29
N GLN A 64 2.56 2.77 4.42
CA GLN A 64 1.79 3.10 5.61
C GLN A 64 0.32 3.20 5.27
N ARG A 65 -0.51 2.75 6.21
CA ARG A 65 -1.95 2.96 6.13
C ARG A 65 -2.23 4.41 6.52
N SER A 66 -2.94 5.16 5.67
CA SER A 66 -3.34 6.53 6.01
C SER A 66 -4.30 6.52 7.20
N LYS A 67 -4.35 7.64 7.94
CA LYS A 67 -5.40 7.87 8.94
C LYS A 67 -6.77 8.08 8.30
N ARG A 68 -6.80 8.44 7.00
CA ARG A 68 -8.03 8.57 6.22
C ARG A 68 -8.40 7.22 5.60
N ARG A 69 -9.68 6.89 5.65
CA ARG A 69 -10.21 5.61 5.18
C ARG A 69 -10.06 5.51 3.66
N GLY A 70 -9.36 4.48 3.19
CA GLY A 70 -9.19 4.19 1.75
C GLY A 70 -7.91 4.75 1.14
N GLU A 71 -7.17 5.62 1.83
CA GLU A 71 -5.89 6.14 1.32
C GLU A 71 -4.73 5.21 1.71
N ILE A 72 -3.86 4.91 0.74
CA ILE A 72 -2.62 4.17 0.95
C ILE A 72 -1.44 5.07 0.60
N ILE A 73 -0.49 5.15 1.53
CA ILE A 73 0.70 6.00 1.41
C ILE A 73 1.91 5.09 1.28
N SER A 74 2.59 5.14 0.13
CA SER A 74 3.87 4.45 -0.07
C SER A 74 4.95 5.47 -0.37
N GLY A 75 6.18 5.23 0.08
CA GLY A 75 7.22 6.23 -0.10
C GLY A 75 8.63 5.76 0.22
N VAL A 76 9.60 6.59 -0.13
CA VAL A 76 11.02 6.32 0.13
C VAL A 76 11.38 6.76 1.55
N HIS A 77 12.07 5.89 2.28
CA HIS A 77 12.51 6.11 3.65
C HIS A 77 13.99 5.73 3.79
N ILE A 78 14.78 6.59 4.44
CA ILE A 78 16.19 6.32 4.74
C ILE A 78 16.31 5.93 6.21
N ARG A 79 16.58 4.64 6.46
CA ARG A 79 16.69 4.09 7.81
C ARG A 79 17.78 4.81 8.62
N GLY A 80 17.46 5.19 9.85
CA GLY A 80 18.37 5.88 10.76
C GLY A 80 18.59 7.36 10.46
N ARG A 81 17.91 7.92 9.44
CA ARG A 81 17.92 9.36 9.15
C ARG A 81 16.52 9.97 9.13
N ASN A 82 15.55 9.29 8.53
CA ASN A 82 14.19 9.78 8.43
C ASN A 82 13.40 9.48 9.72
N PRO A 83 12.45 10.36 10.11
CA PRO A 83 11.44 10.01 11.12
C PRO A 83 10.60 8.82 10.62
N ALA A 84 9.72 8.27 11.47
CA ALA A 84 8.95 7.05 11.15
C ALA A 84 8.05 7.11 9.89
N LYS A 85 8.00 8.23 9.16
CA LYS A 85 7.25 8.42 7.91
C LYS A 85 8.20 8.53 6.71
N PRO A 86 7.77 8.12 5.51
CA PRO A 86 8.57 8.31 4.31
C PRO A 86 8.67 9.82 3.97
N GLU A 87 9.81 10.23 3.41
CA GLU A 87 10.07 11.62 3.03
C GLU A 87 9.42 11.98 1.69
N THR A 88 9.37 11.03 0.76
CA THR A 88 8.69 11.17 -0.53
C THR A 88 7.50 10.24 -0.55
N VAL A 89 6.32 10.77 -0.88
CA VAL A 89 5.03 10.07 -0.73
C VAL A 89 4.35 9.93 -2.09
N ILE A 90 3.90 8.71 -2.37
CA ILE A 90 2.95 8.35 -3.40
C ILE A 90 1.67 7.91 -2.69
N THR A 91 0.57 8.58 -3.01
CA THR A 91 -0.73 8.34 -2.41
C THR A 91 -1.70 7.91 -3.49
N ALA A 92 -2.55 6.93 -3.17
CA ALA A 92 -3.73 6.59 -3.95
C ALA A 92 -4.93 6.41 -3.01
#